data_AF-A0A2Z6NCK8-F1
#
_entry.id   AF-A0A2Z6NCK8-F1
#
_cell.length_a   1.000
_cell.length_b   1.000
_cell.length_c   1.000
_cell.angle_alpha   90.00
_cell.angle_beta   90.00
_cell.angle_gamma   90.00
#
_symmetry.space_group_name_H-M   'P 1'
#
loop_
_entity.id
_entity.type
_entity.pdbx_description
1 polymer ?
#
loop_
_entity_poly.entity_id
_entity_poly.type
_entity_poly.pdbx_seq_one_letter_code
_entity_poly.pdbx_strand_id
1 'polypeptide(L)'
;MNLNDICTYTAAYIFMRDDEQLLGDEVLVRTTSGVYGDRKALKFLMPRCPVDDQIINLVVARANWLQDALGKKRMVWYMPTEFVVIITNPTPKYTSINY
;
A
#
# COMPACT_ATOMS: atom_id res chain seq x y z
N MET A 1 -2.08 18.80 -20.29
CA MET A 1 -1.01 18.10 -19.56
C MET A 1 -0.94 16.69 -20.12
N ASN A 2 0.21 16.26 -20.63
CA ASN A 2 0.38 14.90 -21.17
C ASN A 2 0.46 13.90 -20.01
N LEU A 3 0.14 12.63 -20.25
CA LEU A 3 0.31 11.55 -19.28
C LEU A 3 1.73 11.52 -18.71
N ASN A 4 2.74 11.79 -19.54
CA ASN A 4 4.13 11.81 -19.11
C ASN A 4 4.42 12.94 -18.11
N ASP A 5 3.80 14.11 -18.28
CA ASP A 5 3.94 15.24 -17.36
C ASP A 5 3.28 14.91 -16.02
N ILE A 6 2.11 14.26 -16.04
CA ILE A 6 1.40 13.82 -14.85
C ILE A 6 2.23 12.79 -14.09
N CYS A 7 2.75 11.76 -14.77
CA CYS A 7 3.60 10.74 -14.15
C CYS A 7 4.85 11.35 -13.53
N THR A 8 5.50 12.29 -14.24
CA THR A 8 6.70 12.97 -13.76
C THR A 8 6.41 13.83 -12.53
N TYR A 9 5.33 14.59 -12.55
CA TYR A 9 4.88 15.40 -11.42
C TYR A 9 4.55 14.54 -10.20
N THR A 10 3.79 13.45 -10.40
CA THR A 10 3.44 12.52 -9.32
C THR A 10 4.68 11.87 -8.72
N ALA A 11 5.63 11.41 -9.54
CA ALA A 11 6.89 10.85 -9.05
C ALA A 11 7.70 11.89 -8.27
N ALA A 12 7.82 13.12 -8.79
CA ALA A 12 8.51 14.21 -8.09
C ALA A 12 7.84 14.51 -6.73
N TYR A 13 6.51 14.55 -6.68
CA TYR A 13 5.77 14.79 -5.43
C TYR A 13 5.95 13.68 -4.41
N ILE A 14 5.95 12.41 -4.83
CA ILE A 14 6.18 11.26 -3.95
C ILE A 14 7.60 11.31 -3.37
N PHE A 15 8.60 11.55 -4.22
CA PHE A 15 10.01 11.40 -3.86
C PHE A 15 10.73 12.68 -3.45
N MET A 16 10.05 13.84 -3.45
CA MET A 16 10.64 15.07 -2.92
C MET A 16 10.99 14.92 -1.43
N ARG A 17 12.06 15.61 -1.02
CA ARG A 17 12.45 15.67 0.39
C ARG A 17 11.33 16.23 1.24
N ASP A 18 11.29 15.73 2.46
CA ASP A 18 10.25 15.98 3.45
C ASP A 18 10.86 15.72 4.82
N ASP A 19 11.83 16.55 5.15
CA ASP A 19 12.71 16.35 6.30
C ASP A 19 11.93 16.48 7.63
N GLU A 20 10.82 17.22 7.61
CA GLU A 20 9.93 17.44 8.75
C GLU A 20 8.78 16.40 8.82
N GLN A 21 8.70 15.47 7.87
CA GLN A 21 7.64 14.45 7.75
C GLN A 21 6.22 15.04 7.85
N LEU A 22 6.01 16.25 7.35
CA LEU A 22 4.73 16.96 7.44
C LEU A 22 3.68 16.44 6.46
N LEU A 23 4.12 15.65 5.48
CA LEU A 23 3.30 15.14 4.39
C LEU A 23 3.47 13.62 4.31
N GLY A 24 2.37 12.87 4.18
CA GLY A 24 2.51 11.41 4.24
C GLY A 24 1.22 10.63 4.17
N ASP A 25 0.17 11.14 4.82
CA ASP A 25 -1.12 10.45 4.94
C ASP A 25 -2.03 10.71 3.73
N GLU A 26 -1.60 11.56 2.80
CA GLU A 26 -2.36 11.81 1.57
C GLU A 26 -2.44 10.54 0.74
N VAL A 27 -3.65 10.04 0.51
CA VAL A 27 -3.90 8.89 -0.35
C VAL A 27 -3.69 9.29 -1.81
N LEU A 28 -2.61 8.80 -2.42
CA LEU A 28 -2.25 9.09 -3.81
C LEU A 28 -2.76 8.02 -4.79
N VAL A 29 -2.92 6.79 -4.30
CA VAL A 29 -3.47 5.68 -5.08
C VAL A 29 -4.59 5.04 -4.27
N ARG A 30 -5.74 4.81 -4.91
CA ARG A 30 -6.87 4.06 -4.34
C ARG A 30 -7.44 3.14 -5.41
N THR A 31 -7.52 1.85 -5.11
CA THR A 31 -8.14 0.85 -5.99
C THR A 31 -9.64 0.74 -5.72
N THR A 32 -10.36 0.12 -6.65
CA THR A 32 -11.79 -0.23 -6.47
C THR A 32 -12.02 -1.30 -5.41
N SER A 33 -10.97 -2.05 -5.03
CA SER A 33 -10.99 -3.06 -3.98
C SER A 33 -10.68 -2.49 -2.58
N GLY A 34 -10.57 -1.17 -2.44
CA GLY A 34 -10.29 -0.51 -1.17
C GLY A 34 -8.82 -0.53 -0.73
N VAL A 35 -7.92 -1.11 -1.54
CA VAL A 35 -6.47 -1.04 -1.31
C VAL A 35 -5.99 0.36 -1.69
N TYR A 36 -5.16 0.96 -0.85
CA TYR A 36 -4.64 2.30 -1.10
C TYR A 36 -3.14 2.37 -0.86
N GLY A 37 -2.53 3.44 -1.37
CA GLY A 37 -1.16 3.82 -1.07
C GLY A 37 -1.12 5.30 -0.77
N ASP A 38 -0.75 5.62 0.45
CA ASP A 38 -0.43 6.97 0.85
C ASP A 38 0.98 7.36 0.37
N ARG A 39 1.31 8.64 0.49
CA ARG A 39 2.61 9.16 0.07
C ARG A 39 3.76 8.53 0.85
N LYS A 40 3.58 8.25 2.14
CA LYS A 40 4.60 7.66 3.02
C LYS A 40 4.97 6.25 2.56
N ALA A 41 3.99 5.40 2.30
CA ALA A 41 4.17 4.06 1.75
C ALA A 41 4.86 4.11 0.39
N LEU A 42 4.42 5.01 -0.50
CA LEU A 42 4.98 5.13 -1.86
C LEU A 42 6.44 5.58 -1.88
N LYS A 43 6.93 6.29 -0.86
CA LYS A 43 8.37 6.60 -0.71
C LYS A 43 9.24 5.35 -0.57
N PHE A 44 8.71 4.25 -0.03
CA PHE A 44 9.46 2.99 0.09
C PHE A 44 9.68 2.26 -1.23
N LEU A 45 9.14 2.79 -2.34
CA LEU A 45 9.58 2.40 -3.69
C LEU A 45 10.97 2.93 -4.06
N MET A 46 11.57 3.81 -3.23
CA MET A 46 12.95 4.23 -3.42
C MET A 46 13.92 3.03 -3.39
N PRO A 47 14.96 3.03 -4.24
CA PRO A 47 15.93 1.94 -4.26
C PRO A 47 16.57 1.72 -2.89
N ARG A 48 16.80 0.44 -2.54
CA ARG A 48 17.46 0.02 -1.29
C ARG A 48 16.68 0.34 -0.01
N CYS A 49 15.41 0.72 -0.11
CA CYS A 49 14.50 0.78 1.03
C CYS A 49 13.79 -0.57 1.21
N PRO A 50 13.49 -0.98 2.46
CA PRO A 50 12.55 -2.06 2.71
C PRO A 50 11.19 -1.71 2.10
N VAL A 51 10.53 -2.67 1.45
CA VAL A 51 9.22 -2.44 0.85
C VAL A 51 8.17 -2.39 1.95
N ASP A 52 7.37 -1.32 1.95
CA ASP A 52 6.25 -1.11 2.87
C ASP A 52 5.11 -2.09 2.60
N ASP A 53 4.37 -2.44 3.64
CA ASP A 53 3.35 -3.47 3.59
C ASP A 53 2.13 -3.05 2.72
N GLN A 54 1.77 -1.76 2.72
CA GLN A 54 0.77 -1.22 1.79
C GLN A 54 1.19 -1.38 0.33
N ILE A 55 2.49 -1.24 0.04
CA ILE A 55 3.01 -1.38 -1.33
C ILE A 55 2.88 -2.82 -1.82
N ILE A 56 3.12 -3.81 -0.95
CA ILE A 56 2.91 -5.22 -1.29
C ILE A 56 1.43 -5.45 -1.63
N ASN A 57 0.51 -4.96 -0.79
CA ASN A 57 -0.93 -5.06 -1.01
C ASN A 57 -1.34 -4.45 -2.36
N LEU A 58 -0.82 -3.26 -2.70
CA LEU A 58 -1.07 -2.58 -3.97
C LEU A 58 -0.58 -3.37 -5.18
N VAL A 59 0.63 -3.95 -5.11
CA VAL A 59 1.20 -4.74 -6.20
C VAL A 59 0.35 -5.99 -6.47
N VAL A 60 -0.08 -6.67 -5.43
CA VAL A 60 -0.97 -7.84 -5.54
C VAL A 60 -2.33 -7.43 -6.13
N ALA A 61 -2.93 -6.35 -5.64
CA ALA A 61 -4.19 -5.85 -6.17
C ALA A 61 -4.09 -5.51 -7.67
N ARG A 62 -3.00 -4.84 -8.07
CA ARG A 62 -2.71 -4.55 -9.49
C ARG A 62 -2.53 -5.82 -10.31
N ALA A 63 -1.79 -6.81 -9.80
CA ALA A 63 -1.56 -8.07 -10.50
C ALA A 63 -2.88 -8.82 -10.74
N ASN A 64 -3.73 -8.90 -9.72
CA ASN A 64 -5.04 -9.55 -9.82
C ASN A 64 -5.98 -8.80 -10.78
N TRP A 65 -6.01 -7.47 -10.73
CA TRP A 65 -6.76 -6.66 -11.69
C TRP A 65 -6.30 -6.90 -13.13
N LEU A 66 -4.98 -6.98 -13.37
CA LEU A 66 -4.44 -7.25 -14.70
C LEU A 66 -4.81 -8.66 -15.20
N GLN A 67 -4.79 -9.67 -14.33
CA GLN A 67 -5.21 -11.02 -14.72
C GLN A 67 -6.70 -11.05 -15.11
N ASP A 68 -7.54 -10.36 -14.35
CA ASP A 68 -8.97 -10.24 -14.60
C ASP A 68 -9.25 -9.50 -15.92
N ALA A 69 -8.59 -8.36 -16.14
CA ALA A 69 -8.70 -7.58 -17.38
C ALA A 69 -8.26 -8.37 -18.63
N LEU A 70 -7.34 -9.32 -18.47
CA LEU A 70 -6.89 -10.22 -19.54
C LEU A 70 -7.73 -11.50 -19.68
N GLY A 71 -8.80 -11.65 -18.88
CA GLY A 71 -9.67 -12.83 -18.89
C GLY A 71 -9.00 -14.10 -18.36
N LYS A 72 -7.89 -13.99 -17.63
CA LYS A 72 -7.14 -15.12 -17.09
C LYS A 72 -7.71 -15.50 -15.73
N LYS A 73 -8.01 -16.80 -15.54
CA LYS A 73 -8.55 -17.33 -14.27
C LYS A 73 -7.50 -17.52 -13.15
N ARG A 74 -6.24 -17.16 -13.38
CA ARG A 74 -5.18 -17.33 -12.37
C ARG A 74 -5.12 -16.08 -11.50
N MET A 75 -5.80 -16.12 -10.36
CA MET A 75 -5.68 -15.10 -9.33
C MET A 75 -4.50 -15.43 -8.41
N VAL A 76 -3.73 -14.42 -8.03
CA VAL A 76 -2.73 -14.54 -6.97
C VAL A 76 -3.48 -14.51 -5.65
N TRP A 77 -3.52 -15.64 -4.95
CA TRP A 77 -4.01 -15.70 -3.59
C TRP A 77 -2.93 -15.14 -2.66
N TYR A 78 -3.30 -14.16 -1.86
CA TYR A 78 -2.40 -13.43 -0.98
C TYR A 78 -3.14 -13.05 0.29
N MET A 79 -2.50 -13.26 1.42
CA MET A 79 -3.02 -12.86 2.72
C MET A 79 -2.58 -11.42 2.99
N PRO A 80 -3.51 -10.45 3.13
CA PRO A 80 -3.16 -9.05 3.38
C PRO A 80 -2.25 -8.90 4.60
N THR A 81 -1.31 -7.96 4.54
CA THR A 81 -0.30 -7.74 5.58
C THR A 81 -0.90 -7.44 6.95
N GLU A 82 -2.07 -6.80 6.97
CA GLU A 82 -2.85 -6.51 8.18
C GLU A 82 -3.13 -7.77 9.01
N PHE A 83 -3.40 -8.91 8.35
CA PHE A 83 -3.67 -10.17 9.06
C PHE A 83 -2.40 -10.81 9.61
N VAL A 84 -1.24 -10.55 9.01
CA VAL A 84 0.05 -11.04 9.53
C VAL A 84 0.34 -10.37 10.87
N VAL A 85 0.11 -9.07 10.99
CA VAL A 85 0.31 -8.30 12.23
C VAL A 85 -0.55 -8.87 13.38
N ILE A 86 -1.81 -9.22 13.09
CA ILE A 86 -2.75 -9.82 14.07
C ILE A 86 -2.24 -11.17 14.58
N ILE A 87 -1.65 -11.98 13.69
CA ILE A 87 -1.15 -13.32 14.04
C ILE A 87 0.16 -13.24 14.83
N THR A 88 1.04 -12.29 14.49
CA THR A 88 2.33 -12.13 15.17
C THR A 88 2.25 -11.37 16.48
N ASN A 89 1.25 -10.50 16.63
CA ASN A 89 0.95 -9.76 17.86
C ASN A 89 -0.49 -10.05 18.30
N PRO A 90 -0.79 -11.26 18.81
CA PRO A 90 -2.11 -11.52 19.38
C PRO A 90 -2.31 -10.55 20.55
N THR A 91 -3.28 -9.65 20.43
CA THR A 91 -3.71 -8.81 21.55
C THR A 91 -3.97 -9.70 22.77
N PRO A 92 -3.51 -9.32 23.98
CA PRO A 92 -3.82 -10.08 25.18
C PRO A 92 -5.34 -10.12 25.34
N LYS A 93 -5.89 -11.33 25.30
CA LYS A 93 -7.31 -11.62 25.50
C LYS A 93 -7.75 -11.00 26.82
N TYR A 94 -8.76 -10.12 26.72
CA TYR A 94 -9.71 -9.77 27.77
C TYR A 94 -9.13 -9.71 29.20
N THR A 95 -8.72 -8.52 29.67
CA THR A 95 -8.76 -8.24 31.11
C THR A 95 -10.19 -8.45 31.58
N SER A 96 -10.37 -9.49 32.40
CA SER A 96 -11.58 -9.79 33.16
C SER A 96 -12.10 -8.51 33.82
N ILE A 97 -13.30 -8.10 33.43
CA ILE A 97 -14.10 -7.13 34.20
C ILE A 97 -14.53 -7.88 35.46
N ASN A 98 -13.87 -7.59 36.58
CA ASN A 98 -14.35 -8.01 37.89
C ASN A 98 -15.45 -7.04 38.31
N TYR A 99 -16.68 -7.56 38.41
CA TYR A 99 -17.77 -6.94 39.17
C TYR A 99 -17.50 -7.06 40.67
#